data_AF-A0A847D865-F1
#
_entry.id   AF-A0A847D865-F1
#
_cell.length_a   1.000
_cell.length_b   1.000
_cell.length_c   1.000
_cell.angle_alpha   90.00
_cell.angle_beta   90.00
_cell.angle_gamma   90.00
#
_symmetry.space_group_name_H-M   'P 1'
#
loop_
_entity.id
_entity.type
_entity.pdbx_description
1 polymer ?
#
loop_
_entity_poly.entity_id
_entity_poly.type
_entity_poly.pdbx_seq_one_letter_code
_entity_poly.pdbx_strand_id
1 'polypeptide(L)'
;MADSFKDRLNKAISDRDIKPAELARRTGINKSSITAWLKGDYEAKQDNIFKLSKALDVSEAWLMGLDDPRNESVFSDRINPVNKVTSPVAYKELKGAIAAGMPLEMFEVPDSVQVPVDVDRAFPNAYFLVVRGDSMNKIISEGMYVLITPCEELNNGEIGVIRVNGTASTLKRFYKMG
;
A
#
# COMPACT_ATOMS: atom_id res chain seq x y z
N MET A 1 32.76 -9.21 -2.73
CA MET A 1 32.39 -8.51 -3.97
C MET A 1 30.91 -8.26 -3.90
N ALA A 2 30.45 -7.03 -4.17
CA ALA A 2 29.02 -6.76 -4.26
C ALA A 2 28.45 -7.45 -5.51
N ASP A 3 27.32 -8.14 -5.38
CA ASP A 3 26.64 -8.80 -6.50
C ASP A 3 26.26 -7.77 -7.58
N SER A 4 26.53 -8.06 -8.85
CA SER A 4 26.22 -7.15 -9.97
C SER A 4 24.72 -7.11 -10.29
N PHE A 5 24.29 -6.15 -11.11
CA PHE A 5 22.89 -6.07 -11.59
C PHE A 5 22.43 -7.39 -12.23
N LYS A 6 23.29 -8.01 -13.05
CA LYS A 6 23.03 -9.32 -13.66
C LYS A 6 22.77 -10.39 -12.60
N ASP A 7 23.62 -10.48 -11.58
CA ASP A 7 23.54 -11.51 -10.56
C ASP A 7 22.28 -11.35 -9.71
N ARG A 8 21.98 -10.10 -9.31
CA ARG A 8 20.78 -9.75 -8.54
C ARG A 8 19.49 -9.93 -9.33
N LEU A 9 19.48 -9.63 -10.63
CA LEU A 9 18.34 -9.88 -11.50
C LEU A 9 18.07 -11.37 -11.67
N ASN A 10 19.11 -12.19 -11.89
CA ASN A 10 18.96 -13.66 -11.96
C ASN A 10 18.44 -14.24 -10.64
N LYS A 11 18.95 -13.73 -9.51
CA LYS A 11 18.49 -14.10 -8.18
C LYS A 11 17.01 -13.77 -7.98
N ALA A 12 16.58 -12.53 -8.26
CA ALA A 12 15.19 -12.10 -8.06
C ALA A 12 14.16 -12.87 -8.92
N ILE A 13 14.56 -13.30 -10.11
CA ILE A 13 13.74 -14.17 -10.97
C ILE A 13 13.62 -15.58 -10.39
N SER A 14 14.74 -16.14 -9.92
CA SER A 14 14.80 -17.48 -9.35
C SER A 14 13.99 -17.58 -8.05
N ASP A 15 14.11 -16.58 -7.18
CA ASP A 15 13.38 -16.52 -5.90
C ASP A 15 11.85 -16.47 -6.08
N ARG A 16 11.38 -16.03 -7.26
CA ARG A 16 9.95 -15.92 -7.60
C ARG A 16 9.44 -17.05 -8.47
N ASP A 17 10.30 -18.00 -8.83
CA ASP A 17 10.00 -19.11 -9.73
C ASP A 17 9.29 -18.68 -11.03
N ILE A 18 9.69 -17.53 -11.58
CA ILE A 18 9.14 -17.03 -12.85
C ILE A 18 10.11 -17.23 -14.00
N LYS A 19 9.56 -17.50 -15.19
CA LYS A 19 10.36 -17.59 -16.42
C LYS A 19 10.62 -16.19 -16.98
N PRO A 20 11.76 -15.95 -17.68
CA PRO A 20 12.02 -14.66 -18.33
C PRO A 20 10.92 -14.20 -19.31
N ALA A 21 10.20 -15.16 -19.93
CA ALA A 21 9.06 -14.86 -20.79
C ALA A 21 7.86 -14.29 -20.01
N GLU A 22 7.63 -14.78 -18.79
CA GLU A 22 6.60 -14.26 -17.88
C GLU A 22 6.98 -12.85 -17.41
N LEU A 23 8.26 -12.63 -17.06
CA LEU A 23 8.75 -11.30 -16.68
C LEU A 23 8.59 -10.27 -17.80
N ALA A 24 8.86 -10.66 -19.06
CA ALA A 24 8.60 -9.82 -20.23
C ALA A 24 7.13 -9.41 -20.32
N ARG A 25 6.21 -10.36 -20.10
CA ARG A 25 4.77 -10.10 -20.14
C ARG A 25 4.31 -9.17 -19.00
N ARG A 26 4.87 -9.33 -17.79
CA ARG A 26 4.53 -8.49 -16.62
C ARG A 26 5.04 -7.05 -16.75
N THR A 27 6.23 -6.88 -17.30
CA THR A 27 6.92 -5.57 -17.37
C THR A 27 6.60 -4.80 -18.66
N GLY A 28 6.09 -5.48 -19.69
CA GLY A 28 5.97 -4.93 -21.04
C GLY A 28 7.34 -4.71 -21.72
N ILE A 29 8.42 -5.26 -21.17
CA ILE A 29 9.77 -5.17 -21.74
C ILE A 29 9.98 -6.30 -22.74
N ASN A 30 10.71 -6.03 -23.83
CA ASN A 30 11.06 -7.07 -24.79
C ASN A 30 11.89 -8.19 -24.13
N LYS A 31 11.50 -9.45 -24.38
CA LYS A 31 12.20 -10.65 -23.91
C LYS A 31 13.68 -10.66 -24.32
N SER A 32 14.03 -10.09 -25.48
CA SER A 32 15.43 -9.99 -25.91
C SER A 32 16.27 -9.12 -24.97
N SER A 33 15.72 -7.99 -24.53
CA SER A 33 16.36 -7.09 -23.56
C SER A 33 16.55 -7.77 -22.21
N ILE A 34 15.51 -8.44 -21.69
CA ILE A 34 15.61 -9.20 -20.43
C ILE A 34 16.67 -10.29 -20.55
N THR A 35 16.70 -11.02 -21.66
CA THR A 35 17.69 -12.10 -21.86
C THR A 35 19.11 -11.55 -21.93
N ALA A 36 19.33 -10.40 -22.58
CA ALA A 36 20.64 -9.75 -22.66
C ALA A 36 21.11 -9.29 -21.27
N TRP A 37 20.21 -8.76 -20.44
CA TRP A 37 20.50 -8.37 -19.06
C TRP A 37 20.85 -9.56 -18.17
N LEU A 38 20.17 -10.70 -18.34
CA LEU A 38 20.47 -11.93 -17.59
C LEU A 38 21.82 -12.53 -17.94
N LYS A 39 22.31 -12.28 -19.16
CA LYS A 39 23.67 -12.66 -19.59
C LYS A 39 24.73 -11.65 -19.16
N GLY A 40 24.33 -10.41 -18.87
CA GLY A 40 25.23 -9.31 -18.55
C GLY A 40 25.84 -8.63 -19.77
N ASP A 41 25.17 -8.71 -20.93
CA ASP A 41 25.65 -8.07 -22.16
C ASP A 41 25.66 -6.54 -22.03
N TYR A 42 24.67 -5.99 -21.32
CA TYR A 42 24.54 -4.59 -20.93
C TYR A 42 23.55 -4.46 -19.76
N GLU A 43 23.47 -3.29 -19.13
CA GLU A 43 22.55 -3.03 -18.01
C GLU A 43 21.26 -2.32 -18.47
N ALA A 44 20.20 -2.50 -17.69
CA ALA A 44 18.94 -1.82 -17.93
C ALA A 44 19.06 -0.31 -17.62
N LYS A 45 18.34 0.53 -18.37
CA LYS A 45 18.16 1.95 -18.01
C LYS A 45 17.16 2.10 -16.86
N GLN A 46 17.19 3.25 -16.19
CA GLN A 46 16.36 3.57 -15.02
C GLN A 46 14.86 3.22 -15.20
N ASP A 47 14.24 3.61 -16.31
CA ASP A 47 12.82 3.29 -16.59
C ASP A 47 12.53 1.78 -16.57
N ASN A 48 13.45 0.98 -17.11
CA ASN A 48 13.32 -0.47 -17.11
C ASN A 48 13.66 -1.07 -15.75
N ILE A 49 14.60 -0.48 -14.99
CA ILE A 49 14.88 -0.88 -13.62
C ILE A 49 13.66 -0.65 -12.73
N PHE A 50 12.96 0.47 -12.88
CA PHE A 50 11.69 0.73 -12.18
C PHE A 50 10.61 -0.31 -12.53
N LYS A 51 10.45 -0.67 -13.81
CA LYS A 51 9.48 -1.70 -14.21
C LYS A 51 9.84 -3.07 -13.66
N LEU A 52 11.12 -3.44 -13.71
CA LEU A 52 11.63 -4.68 -13.16
C LEU A 52 11.43 -4.73 -11.64
N SER A 53 11.75 -3.64 -10.93
CA SER A 53 11.63 -3.55 -9.47
C SER A 53 10.18 -3.77 -9.01
N LYS A 54 9.20 -3.20 -9.72
CA LYS A 54 7.77 -3.43 -9.45
C LYS A 54 7.31 -4.84 -9.79
N ALA A 55 7.72 -5.39 -10.93
CA ALA A 55 7.30 -6.73 -11.33
C ALA A 55 7.94 -7.85 -10.49
N LEU A 56 9.15 -7.59 -9.98
CA LEU A 56 9.93 -8.47 -9.15
C LEU A 56 9.89 -8.05 -7.69
N ASP A 57 9.01 -7.17 -7.23
CA ASP A 57 8.88 -6.76 -5.82
C ASP A 57 10.22 -6.65 -5.05
N VAL A 58 11.17 -5.91 -5.62
CA VAL A 58 12.51 -5.63 -5.06
C VAL A 58 12.79 -4.14 -5.23
N SER A 59 13.77 -3.61 -4.50
CA SER A 59 14.15 -2.21 -4.70
C SER A 59 15.04 -2.01 -5.93
N GLU A 60 14.93 -0.82 -6.53
CA GLU A 60 15.79 -0.42 -7.65
C GLU A 60 17.25 -0.35 -7.24
N ALA A 61 17.53 0.19 -6.05
CA ALA A 61 18.88 0.26 -5.48
C ALA A 61 19.48 -1.13 -5.29
N TRP A 62 18.71 -2.07 -4.74
CA TRP A 62 19.14 -3.45 -4.64
C TRP A 62 19.40 -4.03 -6.02
N LEU A 63 18.51 -3.88 -7.00
CA LEU A 63 18.77 -4.37 -8.36
C LEU A 63 20.06 -3.79 -8.95
N MET A 64 20.37 -2.51 -8.71
CA MET A 64 21.55 -1.82 -9.24
C MET A 64 22.89 -2.21 -8.58
N GLY A 65 22.92 -3.21 -7.69
CA GLY A 65 24.17 -3.57 -7.02
C GLY A 65 24.54 -2.64 -5.86
N LEU A 66 23.68 -1.67 -5.52
CA LEU A 66 23.88 -0.81 -4.36
C LEU A 66 23.51 -1.63 -3.12
N ASP A 67 24.46 -1.78 -2.20
CA ASP A 67 24.18 -2.33 -0.88
C ASP A 67 23.31 -1.32 -0.16
N ASP A 68 22.04 -1.67 0.00
CA ASP A 68 21.08 -0.88 0.74
C ASP A 68 20.94 -1.46 2.14
N PRO A 69 21.77 -1.04 3.12
CA PRO A 69 21.56 -1.39 4.52
C PRO A 69 20.24 -0.83 5.08
N ARG A 70 19.44 -0.11 4.28
CA ARG A 70 18.13 0.42 4.64
C ARG A 70 16.99 -0.35 3.98
N ASN A 71 17.25 -1.45 3.26
CA ASN A 71 16.18 -2.32 2.75
C ASN A 71 15.80 -3.50 3.65
N GLU A 72 16.17 -3.46 4.93
CA GLU A 72 15.35 -4.13 5.95
C GLU A 72 14.03 -3.36 6.23
N SER A 73 13.87 -2.12 5.74
CA SER A 73 12.88 -1.18 6.32
C SER A 73 12.19 -0.19 5.37
N VAL A 74 12.03 -0.44 4.05
CA VAL A 74 11.33 0.55 3.20
C VAL A 74 10.08 0.02 2.48
N PHE A 75 10.03 -1.25 2.10
CA PHE A 75 8.79 -1.87 1.59
C PHE A 75 8.01 -2.62 2.67
N SER A 76 8.72 -3.25 3.61
CA SER A 76 8.14 -3.82 4.83
C SER A 76 7.55 -2.74 5.73
N ASP A 77 8.22 -1.62 5.99
CA ASP A 77 7.78 -0.64 7.00
C ASP A 77 6.46 0.07 6.71
N ARG A 78 5.98 0.04 5.47
CA ARG A 78 4.65 0.56 5.15
C ARG A 78 3.53 -0.44 5.46
N ILE A 79 3.84 -1.74 5.68
CA ILE A 79 2.85 -2.81 5.93
C ILE A 79 3.26 -3.83 7.05
N ASN A 80 4.45 -3.76 7.65
CA ASN A 80 4.90 -4.65 8.72
C ASN A 80 4.81 -3.97 10.09
N PRO A 81 3.92 -4.43 10.99
CA PRO A 81 3.83 -3.95 12.38
C PRO A 81 5.00 -4.44 13.27
N VAL A 82 6.17 -4.73 12.70
CA VAL A 82 7.31 -5.37 13.40
C VAL A 82 8.50 -4.42 13.62
N ASN A 83 8.49 -3.22 13.05
CA ASN A 83 9.26 -2.15 13.66
C ASN A 83 8.54 -1.76 14.96
N LYS A 84 8.99 -2.38 16.05
CA LYS A 84 8.87 -1.85 17.41
C LYS A 84 9.55 -0.48 17.45
N VAL A 85 8.92 0.51 16.83
CA VAL A 85 8.80 1.79 17.50
C VAL A 85 8.04 1.41 18.77
N THR A 86 8.74 1.33 19.90
CA THR A 86 8.08 1.43 21.20
C THR A 86 7.59 2.87 21.36
N SER A 87 6.86 3.39 20.36
CA SER A 87 5.94 4.47 20.58
C SER A 87 4.98 3.91 21.61
N PRO A 88 4.77 4.61 22.73
CA PRO A 88 3.68 4.23 23.60
C PRO A 88 2.42 4.08 22.75
N VAL A 89 1.66 3.03 23.05
CA VAL A 89 0.50 2.64 22.27
C VAL A 89 -0.72 3.29 22.89
N ALA A 90 -1.59 3.82 22.03
CA ALA A 90 -2.92 4.28 22.41
C ALA A 90 -3.96 3.40 21.69
N TYR A 91 -5.21 3.49 22.14
CA TYR A 91 -6.33 2.77 21.53
C TYR A 91 -7.38 3.79 21.11
N LYS A 92 -7.85 3.68 19.87
CA LYS A 92 -8.95 4.50 19.35
C LYS A 92 -10.16 3.65 19.02
N GLU A 93 -11.33 4.20 19.29
CA GLU A 93 -12.62 3.56 19.08
C GLU A 93 -12.85 3.21 17.59
N LEU A 94 -13.42 2.03 17.35
CA LEU A 94 -13.90 1.60 16.05
C LEU A 94 -15.43 1.67 16.01
N LYS A 95 -15.98 2.66 15.30
CA LYS A 95 -17.43 2.96 15.35
C LYS A 95 -18.29 2.16 14.36
N GLY A 96 -17.74 1.09 13.78
CA GLY A 96 -18.44 0.19 12.86
C GLY A 96 -17.93 0.24 11.42
N ALA A 97 -18.79 -0.20 10.48
CA ALA A 97 -18.45 -0.33 9.07
C ALA A 97 -19.24 0.64 8.18
N ILE A 98 -18.62 1.11 7.11
CA ILE A 98 -19.25 1.94 6.06
C ILE A 98 -19.59 1.01 4.89
N ALA A 99 -20.88 0.76 4.66
CA ALA A 99 -21.34 -0.20 3.65
C ALA A 99 -21.56 0.44 2.26
N ALA A 100 -21.13 -0.27 1.22
CA ALA A 100 -21.56 -0.07 -0.17
C ALA A 100 -22.74 -0.97 -0.60
N GLY A 101 -23.59 -1.42 0.34
CA GLY A 101 -24.93 -1.94 -0.02
C GLY A 101 -25.25 -3.41 0.26
N MET A 102 -24.59 -4.12 1.19
CA MET A 102 -25.07 -5.43 1.66
C MET A 102 -25.08 -5.57 3.19
N PRO A 103 -26.02 -6.35 3.78
CA PRO A 103 -26.11 -6.57 5.22
C PRO A 103 -24.86 -7.26 5.78
N LEU A 104 -24.39 -6.81 6.94
CA LEU A 104 -23.19 -7.33 7.61
C LEU A 104 -23.49 -8.68 8.27
N GLU A 105 -22.84 -9.74 7.82
CA GLU A 105 -22.63 -10.92 8.66
C GLU A 105 -21.78 -10.53 9.88
N MET A 106 -22.11 -11.12 11.03
CA MET A 106 -21.55 -10.81 12.34
C MET A 106 -20.09 -11.28 12.42
N PHE A 107 -19.16 -10.43 11.97
CA PHE A 107 -17.75 -10.56 12.31
C PHE A 107 -17.52 -9.88 13.67
N GLU A 108 -16.79 -10.53 14.59
CA GLU A 108 -16.24 -9.85 15.77
C GLU A 108 -15.26 -8.79 15.27
N VAL A 109 -15.69 -7.54 15.31
CA VAL A 109 -14.82 -6.40 15.03
C VAL A 109 -14.40 -5.83 16.39
N PRO A 110 -13.09 -5.64 16.66
CA PRO A 110 -12.66 -5.15 17.97
C PRO A 110 -13.21 -3.75 18.25
N ASP A 111 -13.60 -3.47 19.49
CA ASP A 111 -14.14 -2.15 19.89
C ASP A 111 -13.12 -1.01 19.71
N SER A 112 -11.83 -1.34 19.62
CA SER A 112 -10.76 -0.37 19.43
C SER A 112 -9.61 -0.90 18.58
N VAL A 113 -8.88 0.03 17.96
CA VAL A 113 -7.68 -0.22 17.15
C VAL A 113 -6.48 0.39 17.84
N GLN A 114 -5.39 -0.36 17.91
CA GLN A 114 -4.11 0.12 18.43
C GLN A 114 -3.48 1.13 17.46
N VAL A 115 -3.05 2.28 17.99
CA VAL A 115 -2.37 3.33 17.23
C VAL A 115 -1.13 3.84 17.97
N PRO A 116 -0.15 4.44 17.26
CA PRO A 116 0.90 5.21 17.91
C PRO A 116 0.32 6.39 18.72
N VAL A 117 0.86 6.66 19.92
CA VAL A 117 0.41 7.80 20.75
C VAL A 117 0.43 9.14 20.01
N ASP A 118 1.36 9.35 19.08
CA ASP A 118 1.42 10.60 18.32
C ASP A 118 0.22 10.76 17.37
N VAL A 119 -0.34 9.65 16.86
CA VAL A 119 -1.59 9.66 16.08
C VAL A 119 -2.77 10.03 16.97
N ASP A 120 -2.85 9.45 18.16
CA ASP A 120 -3.92 9.78 19.11
C ASP A 120 -3.88 11.26 19.53
N ARG A 121 -2.67 11.78 19.83
CA ARG A 121 -2.45 13.19 20.16
C ARG A 121 -2.77 14.15 19.01
N ALA A 122 -2.38 13.79 17.78
CA ALA A 122 -2.64 14.62 16.60
C ALA A 122 -4.13 14.64 16.22
N PHE A 123 -4.87 13.57 16.52
CA PHE A 123 -6.26 13.40 16.13
C PHE A 123 -7.17 13.00 17.32
N PRO A 124 -7.27 13.82 18.38
CA PRO A 124 -7.89 13.41 19.64
C PRO A 124 -9.35 12.98 19.49
N ASN A 125 -10.11 13.63 18.61
CA ASN A 125 -11.53 13.35 18.38
C ASN A 125 -11.80 12.39 17.21
N ALA A 126 -10.77 11.84 16.59
CA ALA A 126 -10.93 10.93 15.47
C ALA A 126 -11.30 9.52 15.93
N TYR A 127 -11.95 8.77 15.03
CA TYR A 127 -12.34 7.38 15.25
C TYR A 127 -12.16 6.57 13.97
N PHE A 128 -12.06 5.25 14.08
CA PHE A 128 -11.95 4.39 12.91
C PHE A 128 -13.31 3.94 12.39
N LEU A 129 -13.35 3.70 11.08
CA LEU A 129 -14.39 2.92 10.42
C LEU A 129 -13.73 1.88 9.50
N VAL A 130 -14.38 0.73 9.31
CA VAL A 130 -13.97 -0.26 8.31
C VAL A 130 -14.68 0.00 6.98
N VAL A 131 -13.92 0.05 5.89
CA VAL A 131 -14.48 0.19 4.53
C VAL A 131 -15.07 -1.14 4.07
N ARG A 132 -16.34 -1.13 3.63
CA ARG A 132 -17.01 -2.27 3.00
C ARG A 132 -17.51 -1.88 1.61
N GLY A 133 -17.16 -2.69 0.61
CA GLY A 133 -17.48 -2.47 -0.80
C GLY A 133 -16.46 -1.65 -1.60
N ASP A 134 -16.78 -1.39 -2.88
CA ASP A 134 -15.80 -1.10 -3.93
C ASP A 134 -15.75 0.35 -4.43
N SER A 135 -16.65 1.22 -3.96
CA SER A 135 -16.82 2.60 -4.49
C SER A 135 -15.54 3.45 -4.47
N MET A 136 -14.55 3.14 -3.64
CA MET A 136 -13.28 3.85 -3.53
C MET A 136 -12.05 2.95 -3.77
N ASN A 137 -12.23 1.73 -4.30
CA ASN A 137 -11.21 0.68 -4.37
C ASN A 137 -9.93 1.04 -5.14
N LYS A 138 -9.95 2.08 -6.01
CA LYS A 138 -8.75 2.63 -6.64
C LYS A 138 -7.79 3.33 -5.67
N ILE A 139 -8.27 3.68 -4.47
CA ILE A 139 -7.55 4.48 -3.47
C ILE A 139 -7.61 3.82 -2.10
N ILE A 140 -8.78 3.26 -1.73
CA ILE A 140 -9.04 2.64 -0.44
C ILE A 140 -9.79 1.34 -0.69
N SER A 141 -9.13 0.21 -0.44
CA SER A 141 -9.68 -1.13 -0.63
C SER A 141 -10.67 -1.50 0.47
N GLU A 142 -11.54 -2.45 0.16
CA GLU A 142 -12.40 -3.10 1.14
C GLU A 142 -11.57 -3.74 2.27
N GLY A 143 -12.09 -3.68 3.50
CA GLY A 143 -11.45 -4.21 4.71
C GLY A 143 -10.45 -3.24 5.36
N MET A 144 -10.12 -2.12 4.71
CA MET A 144 -9.20 -1.12 5.26
C MET A 144 -9.86 -0.30 6.38
N TYR A 145 -9.07 0.00 7.41
CA TYR A 145 -9.42 0.97 8.45
C TYR A 145 -9.15 2.39 7.94
N VAL A 146 -10.12 3.28 8.12
CA VAL A 146 -9.98 4.72 7.83
C VAL A 146 -10.16 5.53 9.11
N LEU A 147 -9.21 6.42 9.40
CA LEU A 147 -9.27 7.33 10.54
C LEU A 147 -10.06 8.58 10.14
N ILE A 148 -11.17 8.84 10.84
CA ILE A 148 -12.10 9.92 10.51
C ILE A 148 -12.04 10.98 11.59
N THR A 149 -11.63 12.19 11.22
CA THR A 149 -11.76 13.38 12.05
C THR A 149 -13.12 14.03 11.79
N PRO A 150 -14.00 14.17 12.80
CA PRO A 150 -15.27 14.88 12.64
C PRO A 150 -15.04 16.31 12.12
N CYS A 151 -15.81 16.69 11.12
CA CYS A 151 -15.84 18.05 10.58
C CYS A 151 -17.26 18.39 10.11
N GLU A 152 -17.60 19.68 10.06
CA GLU A 152 -18.90 20.15 9.57
C GLU A 152 -18.92 20.29 8.04
N GLU A 153 -17.78 20.64 7.44
CA GLU A 153 -17.64 20.84 6.01
C GLU A 153 -16.40 20.13 5.44
N LEU A 154 -16.51 19.72 4.17
CA LEU A 154 -15.41 19.23 3.36
C LEU A 154 -15.04 20.26 2.30
N ASN A 155 -13.75 20.33 1.96
CA ASN A 155 -13.28 21.10 0.82
C ASN A 155 -13.41 20.30 -0.48
N ASN A 156 -13.48 21.02 -1.61
CA ASN A 156 -13.53 20.39 -2.93
C ASN A 156 -12.29 19.50 -3.15
N GLY A 157 -12.54 18.25 -3.56
CA GLY A 157 -11.52 17.25 -3.79
C GLY A 157 -11.18 16.39 -2.57
N GLU A 158 -11.61 16.75 -1.35
CA GLU A 158 -11.39 15.93 -0.16
C GLU A 158 -12.21 14.64 -0.19
N ILE A 159 -11.71 13.61 0.49
CA ILE A 159 -12.47 12.38 0.73
C ILE A 159 -13.03 12.46 2.12
N GLY A 160 -14.34 12.29 2.25
CA GLY A 160 -15.00 12.29 3.54
C GLY A 160 -16.07 11.21 3.64
N VAL A 161 -16.46 10.95 4.88
CA VAL A 161 -17.59 10.09 5.20
C VAL A 161 -18.83 10.96 5.24
N ILE A 162 -19.74 10.72 4.30
CA ILE A 162 -20.99 11.47 4.18
C ILE A 162 -22.09 10.61 4.77
N ARG A 163 -22.79 11.15 5.77
CA ARG A 163 -24.00 10.54 6.32
C ARG A 163 -25.20 10.92 5.44
N VAL A 164 -25.84 9.92 4.85
CA VAL A 164 -27.05 10.02 4.05
C VAL A 164 -28.23 9.48 4.88
N ASN A 165 -29.32 10.22 4.96
CA ASN A 165 -30.56 9.83 5.67
C ASN A 165 -30.36 9.45 7.15
N GLY A 166 -29.41 10.07 7.84
CA GLY A 166 -29.21 9.91 9.29
C GLY A 166 -28.63 8.56 9.75
N THR A 167 -28.57 7.54 8.88
CA THR A 167 -28.21 6.16 9.25
C THR A 167 -27.15 5.54 8.32
N ALA A 168 -27.17 5.83 7.03
CA ALA A 168 -26.19 5.29 6.09
C ALA A 168 -24.98 6.22 5.97
N SER A 169 -23.78 5.70 6.16
CA SER A 169 -22.54 6.43 5.88
C SER A 169 -21.93 5.92 4.58
N THR A 170 -21.41 6.80 3.73
CA THR A 170 -20.69 6.43 2.50
C THR A 170 -19.38 7.21 2.40
N LEU A 171 -18.34 6.57 1.87
CA LEU A 171 -17.04 7.21 1.63
C LEU A 171 -17.01 7.75 0.20
N LYS A 172 -16.87 9.07 0.03
CA LYS A 172 -16.91 9.72 -1.28
C LYS A 172 -15.88 10.84 -1.37
N ARG A 173 -15.47 11.15 -2.60
CA ARG A 173 -14.78 12.40 -2.91
C ARG A 173 -15.82 13.50 -3.05
N PHE A 174 -15.65 14.58 -2.31
CA PHE A 174 -16.57 15.70 -2.26
C PHE A 174 -16.23 16.77 -3.30
N TYR A 175 -17.25 17.27 -3.99
CA TYR A 175 -17.16 18.43 -4.87
C TYR A 175 -18.46 19.24 -4.73
N LYS A 176 -18.37 20.49 -4.23
CA LYS A 176 -19.46 21.47 -4.29
C LYS A 176 -19.74 21.75 -5.76
N MET A 177 -20.95 21.41 -6.22
CA MET A 177 -21.47 21.97 -7.46
C MET A 177 -21.80 23.44 -7.19
N GLY A 178 -21.17 24.33 -7.95
CA GLY A 178 -21.49 25.75 -7.96
C GLY A 178 -22.80 26.04 -8.66
#